data_AF-A0A369YG44-F1
#
_entry.id   AF-A0A369YG44-F1
#
_cell.length_a   1.000
_cell.length_b   1.000
_cell.length_c   1.000
_cell.angle_alpha   90.00
_cell.angle_beta   90.00
_cell.angle_gamma   90.00
#
_symmetry.space_group_name_H-M   'P 1'
#
loop_
_entity.id
_entity.type
_entity.pdbx_description
1 polymer ?
#
loop_
_entity_poly.entity_id
_entity_poly.type
_entity_poly.pdbx_seq_one_letter_code
_entity_poly.pdbx_strand_id
1 'polypeptide(L)'
;MKKLSLAAVFSAIVLSACTADFYADKGNATILDSKDLGDNKVELTVQKDNGEKMKLTREYDAHATVGARVVVADENHQQDEDLKTIRRYEFK
;
A
#
# COMPACT_ATOMS: atom_id res chain seq x y z
N MET A 1 -10.53 -3.22 -35.60
CA MET A 1 -10.17 -3.60 -34.21
C MET A 1 -8.66 -3.44 -34.04
N LYS A 2 -8.20 -2.51 -33.19
CA LYS A 2 -6.78 -2.20 -33.01
C LYS A 2 -6.10 -3.37 -32.28
N LYS A 3 -5.07 -3.95 -32.91
CA LYS A 3 -4.22 -4.99 -32.32
C LYS A 3 -3.37 -4.32 -31.24
N LEU A 4 -3.83 -4.34 -30.00
CA LEU A 4 -3.03 -3.92 -28.85
C LEU A 4 -1.86 -4.90 -28.75
N SER A 5 -0.70 -4.45 -29.21
CA SER A 5 0.49 -5.26 -29.35
C SER A 5 0.86 -5.85 -28.00
N LEU A 6 0.95 -7.17 -27.93
CA LEU A 6 1.27 -7.97 -26.74
C LEU A 6 2.55 -7.44 -26.03
N ALA A 7 3.46 -6.82 -26.78
CA ALA A 7 4.66 -6.15 -26.27
C ALA A 7 4.38 -5.04 -25.24
N ALA A 8 3.28 -4.29 -25.38
CA ALA A 8 2.92 -3.22 -24.44
C ALA A 8 2.52 -3.78 -23.06
N VAL A 9 1.88 -4.95 -23.05
CA VAL A 9 1.50 -5.66 -21.81
C VAL A 9 2.74 -6.20 -21.10
N PHE A 10 3.68 -6.79 -21.84
CA PHE A 10 4.93 -7.27 -21.26
C PHE A 10 5.81 -6.15 -20.71
N SER A 11 5.91 -5.00 -21.39
CA SER A 11 6.68 -3.85 -20.88
C SER A 11 6.09 -3.27 -19.58
N ALA A 12 4.76 -3.27 -19.43
CA ALA A 12 4.11 -2.77 -18.21
C ALA A 12 4.39 -3.68 -17.00
N ILE A 13 4.46 -5.00 -17.21
CA ILE A 13 4.74 -5.97 -16.15
C ILE A 13 6.18 -5.82 -15.64
N VAL A 14 7.15 -5.62 -16.52
CA VAL A 14 8.58 -5.49 -16.13
C VAL A 14 8.82 -4.23 -15.30
N LEU A 15 8.21 -3.09 -15.66
CA LEU A 15 8.28 -1.85 -14.87
C LEU A 15 7.61 -1.97 -13.49
N SER A 16 6.50 -2.71 -13.41
CA SER A 16 5.82 -2.97 -12.14
C SER A 16 6.62 -3.89 -11.20
N ALA A 17 7.37 -4.85 -11.74
CA ALA A 17 8.21 -5.75 -10.95
C ALA A 17 9.41 -5.04 -10.33
N CYS A 18 10.11 -4.18 -11.09
CA CYS A 18 11.25 -3.43 -10.57
C CYS A 18 10.86 -2.41 -9.48
N THR A 19 9.66 -1.83 -9.57
CA THR A 19 9.16 -0.93 -8.54
C THR A 19 8.70 -1.68 -7.29
N ALA A 20 8.11 -2.87 -7.43
CA ALA A 20 7.75 -3.71 -6.30
C ALA A 20 8.97 -4.09 -5.45
N ASP A 21 10.08 -4.51 -6.07
CA ASP A 21 11.34 -4.81 -5.36
C ASP A 21 11.91 -3.58 -4.64
N PHE A 22 11.91 -2.41 -5.29
CA PHE A 22 12.45 -1.18 -4.67
C PHE A 22 11.68 -0.75 -3.42
N TYR A 23 10.38 -1.03 -3.36
CA TYR A 23 9.52 -0.67 -2.24
C TYR A 23 9.27 -1.81 -1.25
N ALA A 24 9.66 -3.04 -1.57
CA ALA A 24 9.49 -4.21 -0.69
C ALA A 24 10.14 -3.99 0.68
N ASP A 25 11.36 -3.46 0.68
CA ASP A 25 12.19 -3.23 1.88
C ASP A 25 11.93 -1.87 2.56
N LYS A 26 11.04 -1.02 1.99
CA LYS A 26 10.84 0.36 2.45
C LYS A 26 9.85 0.49 3.61
N GLY A 27 9.21 -0.60 4.02
CA GLY A 27 8.21 -0.66 5.10
C GLY A 27 8.40 -1.90 5.96
N ASN A 28 7.69 -1.97 7.09
CA ASN A 28 7.67 -3.12 8.01
C ASN A 28 6.30 -3.82 8.07
N ALA A 29 5.36 -3.39 7.22
CA ALA A 29 4.02 -3.95 7.14
C ALA A 29 3.38 -3.74 5.75
N THR A 30 2.32 -4.51 5.47
CA THR A 30 1.53 -4.46 4.24
C THR A 30 0.05 -4.25 4.57
N ILE A 31 -0.62 -3.37 3.84
CA ILE A 31 -2.08 -3.21 3.91
C ILE A 31 -2.74 -4.40 3.19
N LEU A 32 -3.55 -5.17 3.90
CA LEU A 32 -4.27 -6.33 3.38
C LEU A 32 -5.68 -6.00 2.92
N ASP A 33 -6.35 -5.09 3.62
CA ASP A 33 -7.73 -4.72 3.35
C ASP A 33 -7.99 -3.25 3.72
N SER A 34 -8.98 -2.66 3.07
CA SER A 34 -9.44 -1.29 3.32
C SER A 34 -10.96 -1.24 3.26
N LYS A 35 -11.56 -0.73 4.34
CA LYS A 35 -13.01 -0.57 4.48
C LYS A 35 -13.33 0.90 4.69
N ASP A 36 -14.20 1.43 3.83
CA ASP A 36 -14.75 2.77 4.00
C ASP A 36 -15.65 2.84 5.25
N LEU A 37 -15.41 3.85 6.09
CA LEU A 37 -16.20 4.14 7.28
C LEU A 37 -17.09 5.40 7.10
N GLY A 38 -16.97 6.11 5.98
CA GLY A 38 -17.60 7.41 5.78
C GLY A 38 -16.78 8.57 6.37
N ASP A 39 -17.21 9.81 6.11
CA ASP A 39 -16.56 11.04 6.60
C ASP A 39 -15.05 11.12 6.31
N ASN A 40 -14.65 10.63 5.12
CA ASN A 40 -13.25 10.59 4.68
C ASN A 40 -12.34 9.71 5.58
N LYS A 41 -12.91 8.71 6.25
CA LYS A 41 -12.18 7.76 7.11
C LYS A 41 -12.26 6.34 6.57
N VAL A 42 -11.17 5.60 6.75
CA VAL A 42 -11.04 4.20 6.38
C VAL A 42 -10.51 3.37 7.54
N GLU A 43 -11.03 2.15 7.68
CA GLU A 43 -10.42 1.10 8.49
C GLU A 43 -9.49 0.29 7.60
N LEU A 44 -8.20 0.25 7.95
CA LEU A 44 -7.21 -0.57 7.27
C LEU A 44 -6.89 -1.80 8.10
N THR A 45 -6.85 -2.96 7.44
CA THR A 45 -6.23 -4.15 8.02
C THR A 45 -4.80 -4.22 7.53
N VAL A 46 -3.84 -4.21 8.46
CA VAL A 46 -2.42 -4.18 8.19
C VAL A 46 -1.74 -5.40 8.80
N GLN A 47 -0.83 -6.00 8.05
CA GLN A 47 -0.01 -7.12 8.50
C GLN A 47 1.45 -6.70 8.56
N LYS A 48 2.04 -6.73 9.76
CA LYS A 48 3.48 -6.56 9.95
C LYS A 48 4.25 -7.77 9.42
N ASP A 49 5.52 -7.58 9.11
CA ASP A 49 6.38 -8.64 8.56
C ASP A 49 6.62 -9.79 9.55
N ASN A 50 6.45 -9.53 10.85
CA ASN A 50 6.46 -10.56 11.89
C ASN A 50 5.19 -11.45 11.89
N GLY A 51 4.23 -11.18 11.00
CA GLY A 51 2.97 -11.91 10.85
C GLY A 51 1.80 -11.33 11.66
N GLU A 52 2.04 -10.38 12.57
CA GLU A 52 1.01 -9.72 13.37
C GLU A 52 0.03 -8.95 12.47
N LYS A 53 -1.27 -9.16 12.69
CA LYS A 53 -2.33 -8.44 11.98
C LYS A 53 -3.02 -7.48 12.93
N MET A 54 -3.31 -6.29 12.43
CA MET A 54 -4.00 -5.26 13.19
C MET A 54 -4.95 -4.46 12.32
N LYS A 55 -5.87 -3.78 12.98
CA LYS A 55 -6.78 -2.81 12.37
C LYS A 55 -6.46 -1.43 12.91
N LEU A 56 -6.50 -0.45 12.02
CA LEU A 56 -6.32 0.96 12.38
C LEU A 56 -7.29 1.80 11.57
N THR A 57 -7.79 2.86 12.20
CA THR A 57 -8.68 3.82 11.55
C THR A 57 -7.88 5.08 11.24
N ARG A 58 -7.96 5.54 10.00
CA ARG A 58 -7.28 6.76 9.56
C ARG A 58 -8.10 7.56 8.57
N GLU A 59 -7.68 8.81 8.34
CA GLU A 59 -8.16 9.58 7.21
C GLU A 59 -7.72 8.94 5.89
N TYR A 60 -8.58 9.07 4.88
CA TYR A 60 -8.33 8.55 3.54
C TYR A 60 -7.02 9.12 2.97
N ASP A 61 -6.13 8.22 2.56
CA ASP A 61 -4.88 8.53 1.88
C ASP A 61 -4.78 7.66 0.63
N ALA A 62 -4.63 8.30 -0.53
CA ALA A 62 -4.51 7.63 -1.82
C ALA A 62 -3.26 6.73 -1.94
N HIS A 63 -2.26 6.90 -1.06
CA HIS A 63 -1.07 6.06 -1.00
C HIS A 63 -1.21 4.89 -0.01
N ALA A 64 -2.24 4.88 0.85
CA ALA A 64 -2.56 3.79 1.77
C ALA A 64 -3.49 2.74 1.10
N THR A 65 -3.08 2.24 -0.07
CA THR A 65 -3.86 1.28 -0.86
C THR A 65 -3.58 -0.17 -0.45
N VAL A 66 -4.50 -1.08 -0.76
CA VAL A 66 -4.29 -2.52 -0.55
C VAL A 66 -3.04 -2.98 -1.33
N GLY A 67 -2.16 -3.72 -0.64
CA GLY A 67 -0.86 -4.13 -1.15
C GLY A 67 0.25 -3.08 -1.04
N ALA A 68 -0.04 -1.88 -0.51
CA ALA A 68 0.99 -0.91 -0.21
C ALA A 68 1.83 -1.35 0.99
N ARG A 69 3.13 -1.07 0.90
CA ARG A 69 4.07 -1.20 2.01
C ARG A 69 3.97 0.07 2.86
N VAL A 70 3.95 -0.10 4.17
CA VAL A 70 3.78 0.97 5.15
C VAL A 70 4.73 0.76 6.31
N VAL A 71 5.00 1.84 7.06
CA VAL A 71 5.75 1.76 8.31
C VAL A 71 4.76 1.92 9.45
N VAL A 72 4.72 0.92 10.33
CA VAL A 72 3.92 0.90 11.55
C VAL A 72 4.86 1.08 12.73
N ALA A 73 4.55 2.01 13.64
CA ALA A 73 5.33 2.19 14.87
C ALA A 73 5.27 0.93 15.77
N ASP A 74 6.34 0.66 16.53
CA ASP A 74 6.40 -0.48 17.46
C ASP A 74 5.40 -0.33 18.61
N GLU A 75 5.30 0.88 19.15
CA GLU A 75 4.21 1.29 20.04
C GLU A 75 3.08 1.85 19.18
N ASN A 76 1.95 1.15 19.15
CA ASN A 76 0.83 1.51 18.28
C ASN A 76 -0.45 1.68 19.11
N HIS A 77 -1.04 2.87 19.00
CA HIS A 77 -2.27 3.28 19.70
C HIS A 77 -3.52 3.13 18.82
N GLN A 78 -3.41 2.46 17.67
CA GLN A 78 -4.43 2.30 16.63
C GLN A 78 -4.87 3.63 16.02
N GLN A 79 -3.96 4.60 15.96
CA GLN A 79 -4.20 5.93 15.43
C GLN A 79 -3.54 6.13 14.06
N ASP A 80 -3.96 7.17 13.35
CA ASP A 80 -3.42 7.49 12.02
C ASP A 80 -1.90 7.73 12.05
N GLU A 81 -1.42 8.41 13.08
CA GLU A 81 0.00 8.73 13.27
C GLU A 81 0.90 7.49 13.37
N ASP A 82 0.32 6.37 13.79
CA ASP A 82 1.03 5.10 13.94
C ASP A 82 1.32 4.42 12.59
N LEU A 83 0.73 4.91 11.48
CA LEU A 83 0.97 4.41 10.13
C LEU A 83 1.51 5.52 9.21
N LYS A 84 2.74 5.31 8.76
CA LYS A 84 3.38 6.14 7.72
C LYS A 84 3.29 5.45 6.36
N THR A 85 2.56 6.08 5.45
CA THR A 85 2.48 5.66 4.05
C THR A 85 3.79 5.95 3.32
N ILE A 86 4.24 5.01 2.51
CA ILE A 86 5.38 5.22 1.62
C ILE A 86 4.86 5.80 0.32
N ARG A 87 5.17 7.07 0.05
CA ARG A 87 4.81 7.70 -1.22
C ARG A 87 5.61 7.04 -2.35
N ARG A 88 4.93 6.30 -3.22
CA ARG A 88 5.49 5.81 -4.47
C ARG A 88 5.61 6.99 -5.41
N TYR A 89 6.74 7.17 -6.09
CA TYR A 89 6.85 8.17 -7.14
C TYR A 89 5.91 7.75 -8.27
N GLU A 90 4.82 8.49 -8.45
CA GLU A 90 3.96 8.35 -9.63
C GLU A 90 4.77 8.85 -10.82
N PHE A 91 5.24 7.95 -11.68
CA PHE A 91 5.73 8.32 -13.00
C PHE A 91 4.54 8.92 -13.76
N LYS A 92 4.50 10.26 -13.87
CA LYS A 92 3.55 10.98 -14.72
C LYS A 92 3.75 10.64 -16.18
#